data_AF-A0AAV0LLV8-F1
#
_entry.id   AF-A0AAV0LLV8-F1
#
_cell.length_a   1.000
_cell.length_b   1.000
_cell.length_c   1.000
_cell.angle_alpha   90.00
_cell.angle_beta   90.00
_cell.angle_gamma   90.00
#
_symmetry.space_group_name_H-M   'P 1'
#
loop_
_entity.id
_entity.type
_entity.pdbx_description
1 polymer ?
#
loop_
_entity_poly.entity_id
_entity_poly.type
_entity_poly.pdbx_seq_one_letter_code
_entity_poly.pdbx_strand_id
1 'polypeptide(L)'
;MARSLPGFLALIVAVALICCSFAAAASTFQPISESHRSAALETFDRSYGSLEETYEALQTFDVLGVERKPDVGTAACQSVSQTLVSSSSTLKDIFYALKVNGVLKCEVDADSVEGIVSTLQTAVGSASSLLEFYHSIGGLVLVKNQALKDDLYLADAEGVFRSIKALSQSDGRWRYSSSNPESSTYAAGIYFLSNLFLIFLTCSFFI
;
A
#
# COMPACT_ATOMS: atom_id res chain seq x y z
N MET A 1 -12.84 62.67 23.89
CA MET A 1 -12.81 61.32 23.29
C MET A 1 -11.44 60.70 23.57
N ALA A 2 -11.23 60.04 24.72
CA ALA A 2 -9.94 59.40 25.04
C ALA A 2 -10.06 58.31 26.13
N ARG A 3 -11.26 57.78 26.37
CA ARG A 3 -11.51 56.81 27.46
C ARG A 3 -11.50 55.33 27.03
N SER A 4 -11.38 55.05 25.72
CA SER A 4 -11.40 53.68 25.17
C SER A 4 -10.03 53.15 24.73
N LEU A 5 -9.00 54.01 24.64
CA LEU A 5 -7.66 53.63 24.19
C LEU A 5 -6.98 52.56 25.07
N PRO A 6 -7.08 52.61 26.41
CA PRO A 6 -6.48 51.57 27.27
C PRO A 6 -7.19 50.22 27.12
N GLY A 7 -8.52 50.23 26.94
CA GLY A 7 -9.32 49.02 26.75
C GLY A 7 -9.07 48.36 25.40
N PHE A 8 -8.88 49.16 24.34
CA PHE A 8 -8.54 48.67 23.00
C PHE A 8 -7.12 48.08 22.96
N LEU A 9 -6.15 48.72 23.63
CA LEU A 9 -4.79 48.18 23.78
C LEU A 9 -4.78 46.88 24.61
N ALA A 10 -5.57 46.81 25.69
CA ALA A 10 -5.72 45.58 26.47
C ALA A 10 -6.33 44.44 25.64
N LEU A 11 -7.30 44.74 24.77
CA LEU A 11 -7.90 43.76 23.88
C LEU A 11 -6.90 43.26 22.83
N ILE A 12 -6.08 44.14 22.25
CA ILE A 12 -5.02 43.75 21.32
C ILE A 12 -3.97 42.85 21.99
N VAL A 13 -3.54 43.19 23.21
CA VAL A 13 -2.60 42.37 23.99
C VAL A 13 -3.20 41.01 24.33
N ALA A 14 -4.48 40.97 24.73
CA ALA A 14 -5.17 39.72 25.00
C ALA A 14 -5.27 38.84 23.74
N VAL A 15 -5.65 39.40 22.59
CA VAL A 15 -5.71 38.68 21.32
C VAL A 15 -4.33 38.20 20.88
N ALA A 16 -3.27 39.00 21.05
CA ALA A 16 -1.89 38.60 20.74
C ALA A 16 -1.40 37.44 21.62
N LEU A 17 -1.68 37.47 22.93
CA LEU A 17 -1.33 36.39 23.86
C LEU A 17 -2.08 35.09 23.54
N ILE A 18 -3.35 35.20 23.16
CA ILE A 18 -4.18 34.08 22.70
C ILE A 18 -3.61 33.51 21.39
N CYS A 19 -3.30 34.33 20.39
CA CYS A 19 -2.69 33.87 19.14
C CYS A 19 -1.31 33.22 19.33
N CYS A 20 -0.46 33.74 20.22
CA CYS A 20 0.85 33.16 20.52
C CYS A 20 0.75 31.79 21.24
N SER A 21 -0.29 31.58 22.04
CA SER A 21 -0.51 30.30 22.73
C SER A 21 -1.10 29.23 21.80
N PHE A 22 -1.89 29.60 20.79
CA PHE A 22 -2.35 28.67 19.74
C PHE A 22 -1.28 28.35 18.68
N ALA A 23 -0.35 29.29 18.41
CA ALA A 23 0.77 29.03 17.49
C ALA A 23 1.75 27.95 18.03
N ALA A 24 1.89 27.85 19.35
CA ALA A 24 2.73 26.82 19.99
C ALA A 24 2.11 25.41 19.98
N ALA A 25 0.79 25.30 19.81
CA ALA A 25 0.08 24.01 19.72
C ALA A 25 0.01 23.48 18.28
N ALA A 26 0.32 24.30 17.27
CA ALA A 26 0.28 23.91 15.86
C ALA A 26 1.59 23.24 15.38
N SER A 27 2.62 23.13 16.21
CA SER A 27 3.94 22.61 15.83
C SER A 27 4.40 21.36 16.57
N THR A 28 3.52 20.62 17.25
CA THR A 28 3.92 19.33 17.87
C THR A 28 3.90 18.17 16.86
N PHE A 29 4.28 18.41 15.62
CA PHE A 29 4.98 17.39 14.85
C PHE A 29 6.46 17.59 15.18
N GLN A 30 6.97 16.83 16.14
CA GLN A 30 8.42 16.76 16.29
C GLN A 30 8.97 16.23 14.95
N PRO A 31 9.96 16.91 14.35
CA PRO A 31 10.58 16.37 13.14
C PRO A 31 11.15 14.99 13.45
N ILE A 32 11.10 14.10 12.45
CA ILE A 32 11.63 12.74 12.54
C ILE A 32 13.12 12.85 12.89
N SER A 33 13.46 12.61 14.16
CA SER A 33 14.83 12.66 14.65
C SER A 33 15.66 11.47 14.20
N GLU A 34 16.99 11.62 14.24
CA GLU A 34 17.95 10.55 13.97
C GLU A 34 17.79 9.34 14.89
N SER A 35 17.25 9.52 16.10
CA SER A 35 16.91 8.40 16.98
C SER A 35 15.82 7.50 16.39
N HIS A 36 14.80 8.05 15.72
CA HIS A 36 13.77 7.24 15.06
C HIS A 36 14.34 6.48 13.86
N ARG A 37 15.20 7.14 13.08
CA ARG A 37 15.88 6.52 11.93
C ARG A 37 16.80 5.38 12.37
N SER A 38 17.55 5.60 13.45
CA SER A 38 18.45 4.60 14.03
C SER A 38 17.68 3.43 14.63
N ALA A 39 16.57 3.68 15.33
CA ALA A 39 15.71 2.62 15.86
C ALA A 39 15.05 1.78 14.75
N ALA A 40 14.63 2.41 13.65
CA ALA A 40 14.13 1.68 12.49
C ALA A 40 15.23 0.81 11.87
N LEU A 41 16.44 1.34 11.71
CA LEU A 41 17.58 0.55 11.23
C LEU A 41 17.83 -0.66 12.14
N GLU A 42 17.91 -0.47 13.46
CA GLU A 42 18.11 -1.57 14.41
C GLU A 42 16.99 -2.61 14.35
N THR A 43 15.74 -2.16 14.24
CA THR A 43 14.56 -3.04 14.17
C THR A 43 14.57 -3.89 12.90
N PHE A 44 15.06 -3.32 11.79
CA PHE A 44 15.03 -3.92 10.46
C PHE A 44 16.42 -4.35 9.94
N ASP A 45 17.44 -4.46 10.82
CA ASP A 45 18.85 -4.79 10.49
C ASP A 45 19.07 -6.29 10.20
N ARG A 46 18.07 -7.14 10.44
CA ARG A 46 18.17 -8.59 10.25
C ARG A 46 17.26 -9.06 9.13
N SER A 47 17.83 -9.97 8.32
CA SER A 47 17.19 -10.80 7.29
C SER A 47 15.67 -10.83 7.43
N TYR A 48 15.00 -10.10 6.56
CA TYR A 48 13.55 -10.03 6.48
C TYR A 48 12.99 -11.45 6.38
N GLY A 49 12.13 -11.83 7.33
CA GLY A 49 11.61 -13.20 7.40
C GLY A 49 10.78 -13.53 6.17
N SER A 50 9.95 -12.58 5.73
CA SER A 50 9.13 -12.66 4.51
C SER A 50 9.27 -11.45 3.59
N LEU A 51 8.82 -11.58 2.34
CA LEU A 51 8.76 -10.47 1.38
C LEU A 51 7.77 -9.37 1.80
N GLU A 52 6.77 -9.71 2.60
CA GLU A 52 5.85 -8.73 3.22
C GLU A 52 6.61 -7.84 4.21
N GLU A 53 7.30 -8.45 5.17
CA GLU A 53 8.12 -7.71 6.14
C GLU A 53 9.22 -6.91 5.46
N THR A 54 9.81 -7.45 4.37
CA THR A 54 10.78 -6.72 3.54
C THR A 54 10.16 -5.46 2.96
N TYR A 55 8.99 -5.57 2.34
CA TYR A 55 8.30 -4.43 1.75
C TYR A 55 7.92 -3.39 2.81
N GLU A 56 7.39 -3.82 3.94
CA GLU A 56 7.00 -2.92 5.04
C GLU A 56 8.20 -2.18 5.63
N ALA A 57 9.35 -2.85 5.76
CA ALA A 57 10.59 -2.22 6.18
C ALA A 57 11.07 -1.17 5.18
N LEU A 58 11.07 -1.50 3.88
CA LEU A 58 11.45 -0.57 2.81
C LEU A 58 10.57 0.69 2.81
N GLN A 59 9.25 0.51 2.93
CA GLN A 59 8.30 1.62 3.02
C GLN A 59 8.52 2.46 4.28
N THR A 60 8.85 1.82 5.41
CA THR A 60 9.13 2.52 6.67
C THR A 60 10.39 3.38 6.54
N PHE A 61 11.44 2.87 5.90
CA PHE A 61 12.65 3.65 5.63
C PHE A 61 12.38 4.87 4.74
N ASP A 62 11.53 4.73 3.72
CA ASP A 62 11.13 5.84 2.85
C ASP A 62 10.35 6.91 3.62
N VAL A 63 9.39 6.51 4.46
CA VAL A 63 8.60 7.45 5.28
C VAL A 63 9.47 8.18 6.31
N LEU A 64 10.44 7.49 6.90
CA LEU A 64 11.37 8.08 7.89
C LEU A 64 12.50 8.88 7.24
N GLY A 65 12.67 8.79 5.92
CA GLY A 65 13.74 9.44 5.17
C GLY A 65 15.12 8.90 5.55
N VAL A 66 15.24 7.59 5.75
CA VAL A 66 16.52 6.93 6.05
C VAL A 66 17.36 6.89 4.78
N GLU A 67 18.40 7.72 4.72
CA GLU A 67 19.27 7.84 3.54
C GLU A 67 20.18 6.61 3.37
N ARG A 68 20.70 6.09 4.49
CA ARG A 68 21.59 4.91 4.50
C ARG A 68 20.76 3.66 4.74
N LYS A 69 20.16 3.13 3.67
CA LYS A 69 19.44 1.86 3.73
C LYS A 69 20.44 0.69 3.91
N PRO A 70 20.09 -0.35 4.67
CA PRO A 70 20.90 -1.57 4.73
C PRO A 70 21.07 -2.18 3.34
N ASP A 71 22.10 -3.00 3.13
CA ASP A 71 22.29 -3.73 1.86
C ASP A 71 21.31 -4.91 1.78
N VAL A 72 20.04 -4.57 1.59
CA VAL A 72 18.93 -5.50 1.47
C VAL A 72 18.79 -6.03 0.04
N GLY A 73 19.32 -5.28 -0.93
CA GLY A 73 19.00 -5.41 -2.34
C GLY A 73 19.26 -6.82 -2.88
N THR A 74 20.46 -7.34 -2.65
CA THR A 74 20.87 -8.63 -3.22
C THR A 74 20.04 -9.80 -2.68
N ALA A 75 19.90 -9.90 -1.36
CA ALA A 75 19.13 -10.98 -0.74
C ALA A 75 17.64 -10.89 -1.05
N ALA A 76 17.06 -9.69 -1.01
CA ALA A 76 15.66 -9.48 -1.34
C ALA A 76 15.38 -9.78 -2.82
N CYS A 77 16.25 -9.36 -3.73
CA CYS A 77 16.10 -9.68 -5.16
C CYS A 77 16.20 -11.18 -5.42
N GLN A 78 17.09 -11.90 -4.72
CA GLN A 78 17.13 -13.35 -4.79
C GLN A 78 15.80 -13.99 -4.33
N SER A 79 15.22 -13.52 -3.22
CA SER A 79 13.92 -14.00 -2.74
C SER A 79 12.76 -13.66 -3.69
N VAL A 80 12.79 -12.49 -4.33
CA VAL A 80 11.85 -12.09 -5.38
C VAL A 80 11.92 -13.08 -6.54
N SER A 81 13.11 -13.29 -7.12
CA SER A 81 13.28 -14.21 -8.26
C SER A 81 12.83 -15.63 -7.90
N GLN A 82 13.19 -16.14 -6.72
CA GLN A 82 12.75 -17.47 -6.26
C GLN A 82 11.23 -17.58 -6.13
N THR A 83 10.57 -16.53 -5.63
CA THR A 83 9.11 -16.50 -5.44
C THR A 83 8.37 -16.40 -6.78
N LEU A 84 8.88 -15.60 -7.72
CA LEU A 84 8.25 -15.44 -9.03
C LEU A 84 8.43 -16.65 -9.95
N VAL A 85 9.50 -17.43 -9.77
CA VAL A 85 9.75 -18.68 -10.52
C VAL A 85 9.02 -19.88 -9.91
N SER A 86 8.76 -19.86 -8.60
CA SER A 86 8.18 -21.01 -7.90
C SER A 86 6.68 -21.16 -8.19
N SER A 87 6.28 -22.33 -8.69
CA SER A 87 4.88 -22.68 -8.88
C SER A 87 4.11 -22.93 -7.57
N SER A 88 4.80 -23.01 -6.43
CA SER A 88 4.19 -23.24 -5.12
C SER A 88 3.93 -21.96 -4.32
N SER A 89 4.36 -20.80 -4.86
CA SER A 89 4.19 -19.52 -4.18
C SER A 89 2.73 -19.12 -4.11
N THR A 90 2.33 -18.56 -2.96
CA THR A 90 0.95 -18.09 -2.78
C THR A 90 0.73 -16.77 -3.50
N LEU A 91 -0.53 -16.41 -3.76
CA LEU A 91 -0.87 -15.10 -4.34
C LEU A 91 -0.35 -13.94 -3.48
N LYS A 92 -0.34 -14.12 -2.15
CA LYS A 92 0.20 -13.14 -1.21
C LYS A 92 1.70 -12.95 -1.43
N ASP A 93 2.45 -14.05 -1.54
CA ASP A 93 3.90 -14.01 -1.75
C ASP A 93 4.25 -13.38 -3.09
N ILE A 94 3.54 -13.75 -4.16
CA ILE A 94 3.69 -13.13 -5.49
C ILE A 94 3.41 -11.63 -5.43
N PHE A 95 2.33 -11.22 -4.76
CA PHE A 95 1.97 -9.82 -4.62
C PHE A 95 3.06 -9.01 -3.91
N TYR A 96 3.61 -9.52 -2.80
CA TYR A 96 4.70 -8.86 -2.10
C TYR A 96 6.03 -8.91 -2.86
N ALA A 97 6.32 -9.99 -3.60
CA ALA A 97 7.46 -10.05 -4.50
C ALA A 97 7.41 -8.92 -5.55
N LEU A 98 6.25 -8.72 -6.17
CA LEU A 98 6.04 -7.63 -7.13
C LEU A 98 6.17 -6.25 -6.49
N LYS A 99 5.70 -6.08 -5.25
CA LYS A 99 5.87 -4.82 -4.51
C LYS A 99 7.33 -4.52 -4.19
N VAL A 100 8.08 -5.50 -3.68
CA VAL A 100 9.52 -5.38 -3.42
C VAL A 100 10.25 -5.07 -4.72
N ASN A 101 9.92 -5.76 -5.82
CA ASN A 101 10.47 -5.48 -7.14
C ASN A 101 10.19 -4.05 -7.60
N GLY A 102 9.00 -3.53 -7.32
CA GLY A 102 8.62 -2.15 -7.63
C GLY A 102 9.54 -1.11 -6.98
N VAL A 103 10.09 -1.41 -5.80
CA VAL A 103 11.02 -0.55 -5.04
C VAL A 103 12.47 -0.79 -5.44
N LEU A 104 12.92 -2.06 -5.44
CA LEU A 104 14.33 -2.42 -5.62
C LEU A 104 14.74 -2.58 -7.09
N LYS A 105 13.76 -2.65 -8.02
CA LYS A 105 13.99 -2.84 -9.46
C LYS A 105 14.86 -4.07 -9.75
N CYS A 106 14.51 -5.19 -9.15
CA CYS A 106 15.22 -6.45 -9.37
C CYS A 106 15.08 -6.92 -10.83
N GLU A 107 16.06 -7.66 -11.31
CA GLU A 107 15.97 -8.29 -12.62
C GLU A 107 15.02 -9.49 -12.55
N VAL A 108 13.98 -9.46 -13.38
CA VAL A 108 12.97 -10.52 -13.49
C VAL A 108 12.93 -10.98 -14.93
N ASP A 109 13.00 -12.29 -15.12
CA ASP A 109 12.94 -12.94 -16.42
C ASP A 109 11.55 -12.79 -17.07
N ALA A 110 11.52 -12.63 -18.40
CA ALA A 110 10.30 -12.36 -19.15
C ALA A 110 9.32 -13.56 -19.11
N ASP A 111 9.82 -14.79 -19.19
CA ASP A 111 8.98 -15.99 -19.12
C ASP A 111 8.33 -16.11 -17.73
N SER A 112 9.07 -15.73 -16.69
CA SER A 112 8.57 -15.63 -15.31
C SER A 112 7.44 -14.59 -15.20
N VAL A 113 7.58 -13.43 -15.85
CA VAL A 113 6.50 -12.42 -15.91
C VAL A 113 5.25 -12.98 -16.58
N GLU A 114 5.38 -13.68 -17.71
CA GLU A 114 4.22 -14.28 -18.40
C GLU A 114 3.51 -15.34 -17.54
N GLY A 115 4.28 -16.21 -16.89
CA GLY A 115 3.75 -17.22 -15.98
C GLY A 115 2.97 -16.61 -14.81
N ILE A 116 3.49 -15.51 -14.25
CA ILE A 116 2.83 -14.78 -13.16
C ILE A 116 1.57 -14.07 -13.65
N VAL A 117 1.58 -13.43 -14.83
CA VAL A 117 0.37 -12.82 -15.40
C VAL A 117 -0.73 -13.86 -15.61
N SER A 118 -0.40 -15.02 -16.19
CA SER A 118 -1.35 -16.12 -16.37
C SER A 118 -1.90 -16.63 -15.04
N THR A 119 -1.04 -16.78 -14.03
CA THR A 119 -1.42 -17.20 -12.68
C THR A 119 -2.39 -16.21 -12.04
N LEU A 120 -2.09 -14.91 -12.10
CA LEU A 120 -2.91 -13.85 -11.54
C LEU A 120 -4.26 -13.74 -12.27
N GLN A 121 -4.28 -13.78 -13.60
CA GLN A 121 -5.53 -13.74 -14.38
C GLN A 121 -6.44 -14.94 -14.07
N THR A 122 -5.86 -16.14 -13.96
CA THR A 122 -6.58 -17.34 -13.56
C THR A 122 -7.17 -17.18 -12.15
N ALA A 123 -6.37 -16.68 -11.20
CA ALA A 123 -6.80 -16.44 -9.83
C ALA A 123 -7.92 -15.42 -9.74
N VAL A 124 -7.89 -14.32 -10.52
CA VAL A 124 -9.00 -13.35 -10.58
C VAL A 124 -10.30 -14.03 -11.01
N GLY A 125 -10.25 -14.91 -12.02
CA GLY A 125 -11.43 -15.59 -12.56
C GLY A 125 -12.04 -16.62 -11.60
N SER A 126 -11.24 -17.22 -10.73
CA SER A 126 -11.69 -18.24 -9.76
C SER A 126 -11.78 -17.74 -8.32
N ALA A 127 -11.48 -16.47 -8.06
CA ALA A 127 -11.42 -15.92 -6.71
C ALA A 127 -12.77 -15.98 -6.00
N SER A 128 -12.74 -16.44 -4.76
CA SER A 128 -13.91 -16.58 -3.87
C SER A 128 -13.78 -15.73 -2.60
N SER A 129 -12.60 -15.17 -2.36
CA SER A 129 -12.31 -14.31 -1.22
C SER A 129 -11.78 -12.94 -1.63
N LEU A 130 -11.99 -11.97 -0.75
CA LEU A 130 -11.56 -10.59 -0.94
C LEU A 130 -10.04 -10.46 -1.01
N LEU A 131 -9.31 -11.30 -0.27
CA LEU A 131 -7.84 -11.33 -0.29
C LEU A 131 -7.30 -11.90 -1.59
N GLU A 132 -7.96 -12.92 -2.17
CA GLU A 132 -7.60 -13.43 -3.49
C GLU A 132 -7.78 -12.34 -4.55
N PHE A 133 -8.91 -11.62 -4.55
CA PHE A 133 -9.11 -10.47 -5.44
C PHE A 133 -8.05 -9.39 -5.22
N TYR A 134 -7.75 -9.05 -3.97
CA TYR A 134 -6.79 -8.00 -3.64
C TYR A 134 -5.38 -8.32 -4.15
N HIS A 135 -4.86 -9.50 -3.83
CA HIS A 135 -3.51 -9.89 -4.25
C HIS A 135 -3.42 -10.10 -5.77
N SER A 136 -4.46 -10.68 -6.38
CA SER A 136 -4.45 -10.97 -7.82
C SER A 136 -4.58 -9.71 -8.69
N ILE A 137 -5.61 -8.88 -8.45
CA ILE A 137 -5.83 -7.63 -9.19
C ILE A 137 -4.70 -6.64 -8.88
N GLY A 138 -4.29 -6.53 -7.62
CA GLY A 138 -3.16 -5.69 -7.22
C GLY A 138 -1.84 -6.12 -7.88
N GLY A 139 -1.59 -7.43 -7.99
CA GLY A 139 -0.44 -7.97 -8.71
C GLY A 139 -0.43 -7.58 -10.19
N LEU A 140 -1.57 -7.70 -10.87
CA LEU A 140 -1.72 -7.28 -12.27
C LEU A 140 -1.44 -5.79 -12.47
N VAL A 141 -1.91 -4.93 -11.55
CA VAL A 141 -1.60 -3.49 -11.58
C VAL A 141 -0.10 -3.24 -11.43
N LEU A 142 0.57 -3.97 -10.53
CA LEU A 142 2.01 -3.84 -10.32
C LEU A 142 2.81 -4.24 -11.56
N VAL A 143 2.44 -5.34 -12.23
CA VAL A 143 3.06 -5.77 -13.49
C VAL A 143 2.94 -4.69 -14.56
N LYS A 144 1.72 -4.13 -14.73
CA LYS A 144 1.46 -3.04 -15.68
C LYS A 144 2.26 -1.79 -15.36
N ASN A 145 2.23 -1.33 -14.10
CA ASN A 145 2.91 -0.10 -13.67
C ASN A 145 4.45 -0.19 -13.74
N GLN A 146 4.99 -1.40 -13.64
CA GLN A 146 6.43 -1.64 -13.74
C GLN A 146 6.89 -1.81 -15.20
N ALA A 147 6.01 -1.62 -16.18
CA ALA A 147 6.26 -1.85 -17.60
C ALA A 147 6.83 -3.25 -17.88
N LEU A 148 6.44 -4.24 -17.06
CA LEU A 148 6.81 -5.64 -17.26
C LEU A 148 5.98 -6.27 -18.37
N LYS A 149 4.75 -5.74 -18.60
CA LYS A 149 3.87 -6.15 -19.69
C LYS A 149 2.86 -5.05 -20.03
N ASP A 150 2.91 -4.54 -21.27
CA ASP A 150 2.12 -3.38 -21.71
C ASP A 150 0.69 -3.74 -22.19
N ASP A 151 0.48 -4.96 -22.67
CA ASP A 151 -0.80 -5.44 -23.22
C ASP A 151 -1.73 -6.06 -22.16
N LEU A 152 -1.55 -5.68 -20.90
CA LEU A 152 -2.28 -6.27 -19.78
C LEU A 152 -3.68 -5.64 -19.64
N TYR A 153 -4.70 -6.44 -19.92
CA TYR A 153 -6.11 -6.11 -19.65
C TYR A 153 -6.84 -7.28 -18.98
N LEU A 154 -7.94 -6.96 -18.31
CA LEU A 154 -8.81 -7.95 -17.68
C LEU A 154 -10.07 -8.13 -18.52
N ALA A 155 -10.24 -9.31 -19.13
CA ALA A 155 -11.31 -9.57 -20.10
C ALA A 155 -12.72 -9.46 -19.51
N ASP A 156 -12.94 -9.90 -18.26
CA ASP A 156 -14.24 -9.87 -17.58
C ASP A 156 -14.20 -8.97 -16.32
N ALA A 157 -13.85 -7.70 -16.51
CA ALA A 157 -13.81 -6.75 -15.40
C ALA A 157 -15.19 -6.52 -14.75
N GLU A 158 -16.28 -6.57 -15.53
CA GLU A 158 -17.62 -6.41 -15.00
C GLU A 158 -18.04 -7.60 -14.13
N GLY A 159 -17.75 -8.84 -14.57
CA GLY A 159 -17.99 -10.04 -13.77
C GLY A 159 -17.20 -10.00 -12.46
N VAL A 160 -15.92 -9.61 -12.52
CA VAL A 160 -15.07 -9.45 -11.32
C VAL A 160 -15.63 -8.40 -10.37
N PHE A 161 -16.05 -7.24 -10.87
CA PHE A 161 -16.72 -6.22 -10.06
C PHE A 161 -17.97 -6.76 -9.36
N ARG A 162 -18.82 -7.51 -10.09
CA ARG A 162 -20.03 -8.13 -9.51
C ARG A 162 -19.68 -9.16 -8.45
N SER A 163 -18.65 -9.99 -8.65
CA SER A 163 -18.18 -10.98 -7.69
C SER A 163 -17.67 -10.33 -6.40
N ILE A 164 -16.87 -9.27 -6.51
CA ILE A 164 -16.41 -8.50 -5.34
C ILE A 164 -17.62 -7.87 -4.63
N LYS A 165 -18.55 -7.27 -5.37
CA LYS A 165 -19.75 -6.65 -4.81
C LYS A 165 -20.65 -7.64 -4.07
N ALA A 166 -20.69 -8.90 -4.50
CA ALA A 166 -21.46 -9.95 -3.82
C ALA A 166 -20.98 -10.23 -2.37
N LEU A 167 -19.75 -9.80 -2.02
CA LEU A 167 -19.23 -9.87 -0.66
C LEU A 167 -19.78 -8.75 0.26
N SER A 168 -20.46 -7.74 -0.30
CA SER A 168 -21.17 -6.76 0.53
C SER A 168 -22.28 -7.40 1.36
N GLN A 169 -22.56 -6.80 2.50
CA GLN A 169 -23.69 -7.10 3.36
C GLN A 169 -24.71 -5.94 3.31
N SER A 170 -25.98 -6.25 3.58
CA SER A 170 -27.08 -5.25 3.53
C SER A 170 -26.94 -4.12 4.54
N ASP A 171 -26.13 -4.32 5.58
CA ASP A 171 -25.81 -3.34 6.63
C ASP A 171 -24.61 -2.44 6.26
N GLY A 172 -24.10 -2.53 5.04
CA GLY A 172 -22.96 -1.75 4.55
C GLY A 172 -21.58 -2.28 4.96
N ARG A 173 -21.53 -3.44 5.62
CA ARG A 173 -20.27 -4.10 5.98
C ARG A 173 -19.77 -5.02 4.87
N TRP A 174 -18.50 -5.38 4.95
CA TRP A 174 -17.80 -6.21 3.96
C TRP A 174 -17.23 -7.45 4.62
N ARG A 175 -17.50 -8.62 4.01
CA ARG A 175 -16.98 -9.91 4.47
C ARG A 175 -15.76 -10.33 3.66
N TYR A 176 -14.89 -11.14 4.25
CA TYR A 176 -13.71 -11.66 3.51
C TYR A 176 -14.06 -12.74 2.49
N SER A 177 -15.10 -13.54 2.74
CA SER A 177 -15.57 -14.59 1.81
C SER A 177 -17.05 -14.88 2.04
N SER A 178 -17.71 -15.54 1.10
CA SER A 178 -19.11 -15.95 1.26
C SER A 178 -19.34 -16.88 2.46
N SER A 179 -18.33 -17.69 2.81
CA SER A 179 -18.34 -18.67 3.90
C SER A 179 -17.95 -18.11 5.26
N ASN A 180 -17.31 -16.94 5.32
CA ASN A 180 -16.94 -16.27 6.57
C ASN A 180 -17.82 -15.01 6.78
N PRO A 181 -18.75 -15.02 7.74
CA PRO A 181 -19.62 -13.87 8.00
C PRO A 181 -18.90 -12.72 8.70
N GLU A 182 -17.66 -12.91 9.17
CA GLU A 182 -16.89 -11.86 9.82
C GLU A 182 -16.64 -10.70 8.86
N SER A 183 -16.96 -9.51 9.37
CA SER A 183 -16.75 -8.24 8.69
C SER A 183 -15.93 -7.30 9.55
N SER A 184 -15.15 -6.46 8.90
CA SER A 184 -14.28 -5.50 9.58
C SER A 184 -14.11 -4.24 8.73
N THR A 185 -13.64 -3.16 9.37
CA THR A 185 -13.20 -1.95 8.66
C THR A 185 -12.02 -2.25 7.73
N TYR A 186 -11.19 -3.24 8.09
CA TYR A 186 -10.08 -3.70 7.26
C TYR A 186 -10.57 -4.38 5.97
N ALA A 187 -11.58 -5.24 6.05
CA ALA A 187 -12.22 -5.86 4.89
C ALA A 187 -12.83 -4.79 3.97
N ALA A 188 -13.48 -3.76 4.53
CA ALA A 188 -13.98 -2.64 3.73
C ALA A 188 -12.84 -1.91 3.00
N GLY A 189 -11.70 -1.69 3.66
CA GLY A 189 -10.51 -1.11 3.05
C GLY A 189 -9.98 -1.95 1.88
N ILE A 190 -9.85 -3.27 2.06
CA ILE A 190 -9.41 -4.18 1.00
C ILE A 190 -10.39 -4.12 -0.19
N TYR A 191 -11.69 -4.10 0.06
CA TYR A 191 -12.69 -3.95 -0.99
C TYR A 191 -12.45 -2.69 -1.83
N PHE A 192 -12.28 -1.54 -1.18
CA PHE A 192 -12.07 -0.29 -1.90
C PHE A 192 -10.77 -0.32 -2.72
N LEU A 193 -9.70 -0.87 -2.15
CA LEU A 193 -8.42 -1.01 -2.84
C LEU A 193 -8.52 -1.95 -4.04
N SER A 194 -9.17 -3.11 -3.91
CA SER A 194 -9.38 -4.05 -5.02
C SER A 194 -10.17 -3.42 -6.16
N ASN A 195 -11.21 -2.63 -5.86
CA ASN A 195 -11.98 -1.92 -6.89
C ASN A 195 -11.17 -0.79 -7.54
N LEU A 196 -10.38 -0.07 -6.74
CA LEU A 196 -9.48 0.95 -7.27
C LEU A 196 -8.48 0.32 -8.26
N PHE A 197 -7.87 -0.81 -7.90
CA PHE A 197 -6.97 -1.54 -8.78
C PHE A 197 -7.67 -2.03 -10.06
N LEU A 198 -8.90 -2.51 -9.94
CA LEU A 198 -9.71 -2.92 -11.10
C LEU A 198 -9.96 -1.75 -12.07
N ILE A 199 -10.22 -0.55 -11.53
CA ILE A 199 -10.36 0.68 -12.32
C ILE A 199 -9.04 1.02 -13.01
N PHE A 200 -7.89 0.92 -12.32
CA PHE A 200 -6.57 1.16 -12.93
C PHE A 200 -6.22 0.19 -14.06
N LEU A 201 -6.67 -1.08 -13.96
CA LEU A 201 -6.48 -2.05 -15.04
C LEU A 201 -7.33 -1.73 -16.27
N THR A 202 -8.57 -1.29 -16.06
CA THR A 202 -9.56 -1.09 -17.13
C THR A 202 -9.50 0.28 -17.79
N CYS A 203 -9.13 1.32 -17.04
CA CYS A 203 -8.92 2.65 -17.58
C CYS A 203 -7.46 2.80 -18.05
N SER A 204 -7.24 2.79 -19.36
CA SER A 204 -5.94 3.14 -19.98
C SER A 204 -5.60 4.65 -19.89
N PHE A 205 -6.37 5.43 -19.12
CA PHE A 205 -6.30 6.89 -19.05
C PHE A 205 -6.18 7.37 -17.60
N PHE A 206 -5.06 7.05 -16.95
CA PHE A 206 -4.57 7.80 -15.78
C PHE A 206 -3.08 7.50 -15.62
N ILE A 207 -2.28 8.09 -16.52
CA ILE A 207 -0.91 8.59 -16.33
C ILE A 207 -0.71 9.66 -17.41
#